data_AF-A0A923J505-F1
#
_entry.id   AF-A0A923J505-F1
#
_cell.length_a   1.000
_cell.length_b   1.000
_cell.length_c   1.000
_cell.angle_alpha   90.00
_cell.angle_beta   90.00
_cell.angle_gamma   90.00
#
_symmetry.space_group_name_H-M   'P 1'
#
loop_
_entity.id
_entity.type
_entity.pdbx_description
1 polymer ?
#
loop_
_entity_poly.entity_id
_entity_poly.type
_entity_poly.pdbx_seq_one_letter_code
_entity_poly.pdbx_strand_id
1 'polypeptide(L)' 'MKSAGKYTCTEYRQEMILLGLKRQLEDPGLPEAEKRCIAEKISELEQQIGMD' A
#
# COMPACT_ATOMS: atom_id res chain seq x y z
N MET A 1 16.67 15.44 7.57
CA MET A 1 15.37 16.16 7.65
C MET A 1 14.72 16.07 6.27
N LYS A 2 13.76 15.16 6.06
CA LYS A 2 13.06 15.04 4.77
C LYS A 2 12.01 16.17 4.69
N SER A 3 12.19 17.04 3.72
CA SER A 3 11.44 18.28 3.53
C SER A 3 9.97 17.99 3.18
N ALA A 4 9.05 18.51 3.99
CA ALA A 4 7.61 18.42 3.84
C ALA A 4 7.05 19.28 2.66
N GLY A 5 7.55 19.07 1.44
CA GLY A 5 7.36 20.02 0.34
C GLY A 5 6.88 19.49 -1.01
N LYS A 6 6.83 18.17 -1.24
CA LYS A 6 6.37 17.63 -2.53
C LYS A 6 5.78 16.24 -2.33
N TYR A 7 4.54 16.13 -1.84
CA TYR A 7 3.75 14.96 -2.20
C TYR A 7 3.51 15.07 -3.69
N THR A 8 4.32 14.37 -4.48
CA THR A 8 4.02 14.21 -5.90
C THR A 8 2.67 13.49 -5.98
N CYS A 9 1.86 13.77 -7.00
CA CYS A 9 0.61 13.03 -7.23
C CYS A 9 0.85 11.50 -7.24
N THR A 10 2.09 11.06 -7.49
CA THR A 10 2.55 9.68 -7.41
C THR A 10 2.54 9.13 -5.98
N GLU A 11 3.14 9.81 -5.00
CA GLU A 11 3.17 9.34 -3.60
C GLU A 11 1.75 9.28 -3.02
N TYR A 12 0.95 10.33 -3.24
CA TYR A 12 -0.46 10.34 -2.83
C TYR A 12 -1.24 9.19 -3.48
N ARG A 13 -1.00 8.91 -4.77
CA ARG A 13 -1.65 7.79 -5.46
C ARG A 13 -1.20 6.44 -4.89
N GLN A 14 0.07 6.28 -4.55
CA GLN A 14 0.59 5.07 -3.92
C GLN A 14 -0.01 4.88 -2.53
N GLU A 15 -0.13 5.94 -1.72
CA GLU A 15 -0.84 5.88 -0.43
C GLU A 15 -2.31 5.48 -0.60
N MET A 16 -3.01 5.99 -1.61
CA MET A 16 -4.39 5.59 -1.91
C MET A 16 -4.48 4.12 -2.32
N ILE A 17 -3.53 3.62 -3.11
CA ILE A 17 -3.45 2.20 -3.49
C ILE A 17 -3.19 1.35 -2.25
N LEU A 18 -2.24 1.74 -1.40
CA LEU A 18 -1.91 1.05 -0.15
C LEU A 18 -3.13 0.92 0.76
N LEU A 19 -3.87 2.02 0.94
CA LEU A 19 -5.10 2.04 1.74
C LEU A 19 -6.16 1.09 1.17
N GLY A 20 -6.33 1.07 -0.15
CA GLY A 20 -7.25 0.14 -0.82
C GLY A 20 -6.87 -1.32 -0.60
N LEU A 21 -5.59 -1.66 -0.75
CA LEU A 21 -5.09 -3.03 -0.52
C LEU A 21 -5.26 -3.46 0.94
N LYS A 22 -4.97 -2.57 1.90
CA LYS A 22 -5.18 -2.85 3.34
C LYS A 22 -6.65 -3.13 3.64
N ARG A 23 -7.57 -2.34 3.08
CA ARG A 23 -9.01 -2.56 3.22
C ARG A 23 -9.47 -3.89 2.60
N GLN A 24 -8.85 -4.32 1.50
CA GLN A 24 -9.15 -5.63 0.92
C GLN A 24 -8.69 -6.78 1.81
N LEU A 25 -7.57 -6.65 2.54
CA LEU A 25 -7.15 -7.67 3.51
C LEU A 25 -8.11 -7.83 4.69
N GLU A 26 -8.85 -6.79 5.03
CA GLU A 26 -9.87 -6.82 6.08
C GLU A 26 -11.15 -7.54 5.66
N ASP A 27 -11.31 -7.90 4.38
CA ASP A 27 -12.46 -8.64 3.90
C ASP A 27 -12.41 -10.11 4.39
N PRO A 28 -13.37 -10.55 5.23
CA PRO A 28 -13.41 -11.91 5.75
C PRO A 28 -13.74 -12.96 4.68
N GLY A 29 -14.30 -12.55 3.54
CA GLY A 29 -14.60 -13.42 2.39
C GLY A 29 -13.42 -13.60 1.43
N LEU A 30 -12.31 -12.88 1.65
CA LEU A 30 -11.17 -12.92 0.75
C LEU A 30 -10.43 -14.26 0.87
N PRO A 31 -10.19 -14.97 -0.26
CA PRO A 31 -9.46 -16.23 -0.24
C PRO A 31 -8.03 -16.05 0.28
N GLU A 32 -7.50 -17.03 0.99
CA GLU A 32 -6.13 -17.00 1.54
C GLU A 32 -5.06 -16.78 0.46
N ALA A 33 -5.28 -17.30 -0.75
CA ALA A 33 -4.38 -17.05 -1.89
C ALA A 33 -4.37 -15.58 -2.31
N GLU A 34 -5.54 -14.93 -2.33
CA GLU A 34 -5.65 -13.51 -2.66
C GLU A 34 -5.10 -12.62 -1.54
N LYS A 35 -5.32 -12.99 -0.28
CA LYS A 35 -4.71 -12.32 0.87
C LYS A 35 -3.19 -12.31 0.78
N ARG A 36 -2.57 -13.44 0.43
CA ARG A 36 -1.11 -13.52 0.25
C ARG A 36 -0.64 -12.60 -0.88
N CYS A 37 -1.28 -12.67 -2.04
CA CYS A 37 -0.97 -11.78 -3.17
C CYS A 37 -1.11 -10.29 -2.82
N ILE A 38 -2.13 -9.92 -2.05
CA ILE A 38 -2.36 -8.54 -1.61
C ILE A 38 -1.31 -8.11 -0.58
N ALA A 39 -0.96 -8.99 0.36
CA ALA A 39 0.08 -8.73 1.36
C ALA A 39 1.47 -8.52 0.72
N GLU A 40 1.82 -9.32 -0.29
CA GLU A 40 3.07 -9.14 -1.06
C GLU A 40 3.09 -7.78 -1.77
N LYS A 41 1.99 -7.41 -2.44
CA LYS A 41 1.86 -6.10 -3.11
C LYS A 41 1.96 -4.93 -2.14
N ILE A 42 1.40 -5.07 -0.94
CA ILE A 42 1.51 -4.06 0.13
C ILE A 42 2.98 -3.86 0.51
N SER A 43 3.71 -4.96 0.74
CA SER A 43 5.12 -4.90 1.13
C SER A 43 6.00 -4.27 0.03
N GLU A 44 5.77 -4.62 -1.24
CA GLU A 44 6.46 -3.98 -2.37
C GLU A 44 6.16 -2.49 -2.44
N LEU A 45 4.90 -2.09 -2.25
CA LEU A 45 4.50 -0.69 -2.31
C LEU A 45 5.10 0.13 -1.16
N GLU A 46 5.11 -0.41 0.06
CA GLU A 46 5.71 0.21 1.26
C GLU A 46 7.21 0.48 1.07
N GLN A 47 7.94 -0.47 0.47
CA GLN A 47 9.34 -0.29 0.10
C GLN A 47 9.55 0.78 -0.98
N GLN A 48 8.67 0.85 -1.99
CA GLN A 48 8.76 1.85 -3.07
C GLN A 48 8.52 3.27 -2.60
N ILE A 49 7.60 3.49 -1.65
CA ILE A 49 7.32 4.81 -1.05
C ILE A 49 8.27 5.15 0.10
N GLY A 50 9.15 4.22 0.48
CA GLY A 50 10.09 4.40 1.58
C GLY A 50 9.39 4.56 2.94
N MET A 51 8.24 3.91 3.08
CA MET A 51 7.55 3.71 4.36
C MET A 51 8.04 2.38 4.95
N ASP A 52 9.16 2.45 5.67
CA ASP A 52 9.62 1.44 6.64
C ASP A 52 10.29 2.17 7.81
#